data_AF-A0A7K7AFM8-F1
#
_entry.id   AF-A0A7K7AFM8-F1
#
_cell.length_a   1.000
_cell.length_b   1.000
_cell.length_c   1.000
_cell.angle_alpha   90.00
_cell.angle_beta   90.00
_cell.angle_gamma   90.00
#
_symmetry.space_group_name_H-M   'P 1'
#
loop_
_entity.id
_entity.type
_entity.pdbx_description
1 polymer ?
#
loop_
_entity_poly.entity_id
_entity_poly.type
_entity_poly.pdbx_seq_one_letter_code
_entity_poly.pdbx_strand_id
1 'polypeptide(L)'
;GYRCFKAIMFLSGLLLGSGVIFALCYKEQVLETQLSVEASAGIALGIGALCGLVTLLLRSVGLFAMGLQLGLLLAAAALLAAEPLGRPQSAWVPAGGALALALLCALLALHWQKVLTVLATAVLGAAALVACADYALEALALVLYVSERLRLAPPRPLCWPAWALLAAWPALSVLGILLQWKLTAHGFSHSDARSSLRRRQLRLLRARQREAKRRPAAPEGSYRHKVPRGAGD
;
A
#
# COMPACT_ATOMS: atom_id res chain seq x y z
N GLY A 1 -9.04 11.22 -0.16
CA GLY A 1 -8.22 10.39 0.74
C GLY A 1 -8.74 8.96 0.87
N TYR A 2 -9.82 8.73 1.62
CA TYR A 2 -10.24 7.36 2.01
C TYR A 2 -10.75 6.47 0.86
N ARG A 3 -11.48 7.04 -0.12
CA ARG A 3 -11.99 6.30 -1.29
C ARG A 3 -10.86 5.81 -2.21
N CYS A 4 -9.88 6.67 -2.49
CA CYS A 4 -8.69 6.30 -3.28
C CYS A 4 -7.86 5.22 -2.56
N PHE A 5 -7.73 5.30 -1.23
CA PHE A 5 -7.03 4.29 -0.46
C PHE A 5 -7.69 2.90 -0.60
N LYS A 6 -9.03 2.82 -0.55
CA LYS A 6 -9.75 1.56 -0.81
C LYS A 6 -9.56 1.06 -2.23
N ALA A 7 -9.61 1.94 -3.22
CA ALA A 7 -9.41 1.57 -4.63
C ALA A 7 -8.01 0.99 -4.86
N ILE A 8 -6.97 1.60 -4.29
CA ILE A 8 -5.59 1.12 -4.38
C ILE A 8 -5.45 -0.28 -3.78
N MET A 9 -6.07 -0.51 -2.62
CA MET A 9 -6.07 -1.81 -1.93
C MET A 9 -6.76 -2.89 -2.75
N PHE A 10 -7.91 -2.56 -3.35
CA PHE A 10 -8.62 -3.46 -4.27
C PHE A 10 -7.75 -3.80 -5.48
N LEU A 11 -7.16 -2.77 -6.10
CA LEU A 11 -6.32 -2.95 -7.28
C LEU A 11 -5.10 -3.84 -7.00
N SER A 12 -4.47 -3.67 -5.83
CA SER A 12 -3.35 -4.52 -5.44
C SER A 12 -3.74 -5.98 -5.19
N GLY A 13 -4.88 -6.21 -4.53
CA GLY A 13 -5.38 -7.56 -4.33
C GLY A 13 -5.80 -8.22 -5.65
N LEU A 14 -6.38 -7.42 -6.56
CA LEU A 14 -6.73 -7.87 -7.90
C LEU A 14 -5.49 -8.27 -8.69
N LEU A 15 -4.47 -7.40 -8.75
CA LEU A 15 -3.22 -7.66 -9.48
C LEU A 15 -2.46 -8.86 -8.93
N LEU A 16 -2.35 -8.96 -7.60
CA LEU A 16 -1.68 -10.09 -6.96
C LEU A 16 -2.45 -11.39 -7.18
N GLY A 17 -3.77 -11.38 -6.95
CA GLY A 17 -4.62 -12.55 -7.11
C GLY A 17 -4.70 -13.04 -8.55
N SER A 18 -4.97 -12.14 -9.49
CA SER A 18 -5.02 -12.49 -10.92
C SER A 18 -3.65 -12.93 -11.43
N GLY A 19 -2.57 -12.29 -10.99
CA GLY A 19 -1.20 -12.64 -11.40
C GLY A 19 -0.78 -14.03 -10.94
N VAL A 20 -1.05 -14.39 -9.67
CA VAL A 20 -0.73 -15.72 -9.13
C VAL A 20 -1.53 -16.81 -9.83
N ILE A 21 -2.85 -16.61 -10.00
CA ILE A 21 -3.70 -17.58 -10.68
C ILE A 21 -3.34 -17.71 -12.16
N PHE A 22 -3.09 -16.60 -12.85
CA PHE A 22 -2.65 -16.64 -14.24
C PHE A 22 -1.31 -17.38 -14.38
N ALA A 23 -0.37 -17.20 -13.46
CA ALA A 23 0.89 -17.93 -13.47
C ALA A 23 0.72 -19.44 -13.21
N LEU A 24 -0.20 -19.83 -12.32
CA LEU A 24 -0.60 -21.23 -12.08
C LEU A 24 -1.24 -21.84 -13.32
N CYS A 25 -2.23 -21.17 -13.90
CA CYS A 25 -2.89 -21.62 -15.12
C CYS A 25 -1.93 -21.69 -16.31
N TYR A 26 -0.97 -20.77 -16.45
CA TYR A 26 0.06 -20.82 -17.49
C TYR A 26 1.02 -22.00 -17.30
N LYS A 27 1.34 -22.37 -16.06
CA LYS A 27 2.13 -23.56 -15.74
C LYS A 27 1.37 -24.85 -16.09
N GLU A 28 0.07 -24.91 -15.81
CA GLU A 28 -0.80 -26.03 -16.18
C GLU A 28 -1.11 -26.09 -17.69
N GLN A 29 -1.27 -24.95 -18.37
CA GLN A 29 -1.47 -24.87 -19.82
C GLN A 29 -0.30 -25.45 -20.64
N VAL A 30 0.92 -25.40 -20.09
CA VAL A 30 2.09 -26.07 -20.68
C VAL A 30 1.98 -27.59 -20.56
N LEU A 31 1.19 -28.10 -19.62
CA LEU A 31 1.10 -29.51 -19.27
C LEU A 31 -0.14 -30.21 -19.86
N GLU A 32 -1.27 -29.52 -20.00
CA GLU A 32 -2.49 -30.06 -20.62
C GLU A 32 -3.15 -29.07 -21.60
N THR A 33 -3.05 -29.38 -22.89
CA THR A 33 -4.09 -29.18 -23.93
C THR A 33 -4.88 -27.86 -23.95
N GLN A 34 -4.46 -26.91 -24.82
CA GLN A 34 -5.27 -25.97 -25.64
C GLN A 34 -6.58 -25.38 -25.05
N LEU A 35 -6.68 -25.13 -23.74
CA LEU A 35 -7.81 -24.34 -23.23
C LEU A 35 -7.57 -22.87 -23.59
N SER A 36 -8.47 -22.32 -24.42
CA SER A 36 -8.42 -20.97 -24.97
C SER A 36 -7.95 -19.96 -23.92
N VAL A 37 -6.89 -19.22 -24.25
CA VAL A 37 -6.25 -18.20 -23.39
C VAL A 37 -7.29 -17.24 -22.79
N GLU A 38 -8.37 -16.99 -23.54
CA GLU A 38 -9.51 -16.17 -23.14
C GLU A 38 -10.26 -16.72 -21.91
N ALA A 39 -10.48 -18.04 -21.83
CA ALA A 39 -11.15 -18.67 -20.70
C ALA A 39 -10.27 -18.62 -19.43
N SER A 40 -8.97 -18.89 -19.58
CA SER A 40 -8.02 -18.79 -18.46
C SER A 40 -7.89 -17.36 -17.92
N ALA A 41 -7.94 -16.35 -18.80
CA ALA A 41 -7.95 -14.95 -18.42
C ALA A 41 -9.22 -14.58 -17.64
N GLY A 42 -10.40 -15.08 -18.07
CA GLY A 42 -11.66 -14.88 -17.35
C GLY A 42 -11.64 -15.45 -15.93
N ILE A 43 -11.13 -16.66 -15.76
CA ILE A 43 -11.03 -17.32 -14.44
C ILE A 43 -10.04 -16.57 -13.53
N ALA A 44 -8.88 -16.19 -14.07
CA ALA A 44 -7.88 -15.41 -13.35
C ALA A 44 -8.42 -14.04 -12.91
N LEU A 45 -9.18 -13.37 -13.78
CA LEU A 45 -9.84 -12.10 -13.45
C LEU A 45 -10.94 -12.29 -12.39
N GLY A 46 -11.73 -13.36 -12.46
CA GLY A 46 -12.75 -13.68 -11.47
C GLY A 46 -12.17 -13.90 -10.07
N ILE A 47 -11.13 -14.74 -9.97
CA ILE A 47 -10.46 -15.02 -8.69
C ILE A 47 -9.69 -13.78 -8.21
N GLY A 48 -9.05 -13.04 -9.13
CA GLY A 48 -8.42 -11.76 -8.82
C GLY A 48 -9.41 -10.75 -8.25
N ALA A 49 -10.60 -10.62 -8.83
CA ALA A 49 -11.65 -9.73 -8.33
C ALA A 49 -12.13 -10.13 -6.93
N LEU A 50 -12.31 -11.43 -6.67
CA LEU A 50 -12.63 -11.95 -5.33
C LEU A 50 -11.52 -11.60 -4.33
N CYS A 51 -10.25 -11.81 -4.70
CA CYS A 51 -9.10 -11.44 -3.88
C CYS A 51 -9.02 -9.92 -3.63
N GLY A 52 -9.28 -9.11 -4.66
CA GLY A 52 -9.40 -7.66 -4.58
C GLY A 52 -10.50 -7.22 -3.62
N LEU A 53 -11.65 -7.89 -3.64
CA LEU A 53 -12.75 -7.58 -2.72
C LEU A 53 -12.38 -7.92 -1.28
N VAL A 54 -11.73 -9.06 -1.04
CA VAL A 54 -11.24 -9.47 0.29
C VAL A 54 -10.21 -8.47 0.84
N THR A 55 -9.26 -8.02 0.01
CA THR A 55 -8.25 -7.02 0.41
C THR A 55 -8.85 -5.63 0.66
N LEU A 56 -9.96 -5.28 -0.02
CA LEU A 56 -10.74 -4.08 0.26
C LEU A 56 -11.52 -4.17 1.57
N LEU A 57 -11.99 -5.38 1.93
CA LEU A 57 -12.71 -5.64 3.17
C LEU A 57 -11.75 -5.65 4.38
N LEU A 58 -10.58 -6.28 4.22
CA LEU A 58 -9.58 -6.45 5.26
C LEU A 58 -8.39 -5.53 5.03
N ARG A 59 -8.41 -4.38 5.73
CA ARG A 59 -7.34 -3.36 5.66
C ARG A 59 -5.94 -3.94 5.90
N SER A 60 -5.81 -4.90 6.82
CA SER A 60 -4.52 -5.54 7.11
C SER A 60 -4.02 -6.40 5.94
N VAL A 61 -4.93 -7.08 5.25
CA VAL A 61 -4.60 -8.00 4.15
C VAL A 61 -4.19 -7.23 2.90
N GLY A 62 -4.87 -6.13 2.54
CA GLY A 62 -4.40 -5.36 1.38
C GLY A 62 -3.12 -4.56 1.65
N LEU A 63 -2.82 -4.19 2.91
CA LEU A 63 -1.53 -3.58 3.24
C LEU A 63 -0.39 -4.60 3.12
N PHE A 64 -0.66 -5.83 3.58
CA PHE A 64 0.22 -6.95 3.38
C PHE A 64 0.44 -7.23 1.88
N ALA A 65 -0.63 -7.27 1.08
CA ALA A 65 -0.56 -7.47 -0.37
C ALA A 65 0.26 -6.37 -1.06
N MET A 66 0.06 -5.10 -0.69
CA MET A 66 0.85 -3.99 -1.21
C MET A 66 2.33 -4.10 -0.86
N GLY A 67 2.66 -4.47 0.38
CA GLY A 67 4.06 -4.66 0.81
C GLY A 67 4.72 -5.87 0.15
N LEU A 68 3.96 -6.95 -0.06
CA LEU A 68 4.42 -8.12 -0.80
C LEU A 68 4.72 -7.77 -2.27
N GLN A 69 3.82 -7.03 -2.92
CA GLN A 69 3.98 -6.61 -4.31
C GLN A 69 5.18 -5.67 -4.47
N LEU A 70 5.37 -4.73 -3.53
CA LEU A 70 6.53 -3.86 -3.48
C LEU A 70 7.84 -4.65 -3.29
N GLY A 71 7.87 -5.59 -2.35
CA GLY A 71 9.08 -6.35 -2.09
C GLY A 71 9.42 -7.34 -3.22
N LEU A 72 8.42 -7.86 -3.94
CA LEU A 72 8.65 -8.66 -5.14
C LEU A 72 9.26 -7.81 -6.28
N LEU A 73 8.76 -6.59 -6.46
CA LEU A 73 9.33 -5.62 -7.41
C LEU A 73 10.78 -5.26 -7.05
N LEU A 74 11.05 -5.04 -5.76
CA LEU A 74 12.40 -4.75 -5.28
C LEU A 74 13.34 -5.95 -5.43
N ALA A 75 12.85 -7.16 -5.20
CA ALA A 75 13.59 -8.39 -5.42
C ALA A 75 13.94 -8.59 -6.90
N ALA A 76 13.00 -8.31 -7.81
CA ALA A 76 13.25 -8.34 -9.24
C ALA A 76 14.35 -7.34 -9.63
N ALA A 77 14.29 -6.11 -9.12
CA ALA A 77 15.33 -5.09 -9.33
C ALA A 77 16.70 -5.54 -8.77
N ALA A 78 16.72 -6.15 -7.59
CA ALA A 78 17.95 -6.68 -7.00
C ALA A 78 18.55 -7.84 -7.83
N LEU A 79 17.70 -8.72 -8.37
CA LEU A 79 18.14 -9.82 -9.25
C LEU A 79 18.74 -9.30 -10.56
N LEU A 80 18.17 -8.23 -11.11
CA LEU A 80 18.70 -7.56 -12.31
C LEU A 80 20.01 -6.83 -12.00
N ALA A 81 20.10 -6.14 -10.86
CA ALA A 81 21.33 -5.48 -10.42
C ALA A 81 22.45 -6.46 -10.05
N ALA A 82 22.10 -7.71 -9.70
CA ALA A 82 23.05 -8.78 -9.42
C ALA A 82 23.56 -9.49 -10.69
N GLU A 83 23.06 -9.13 -11.89
CA GLU A 83 23.57 -9.66 -13.17
C GLU A 83 25.12 -9.63 -13.29
N PRO A 84 25.83 -8.53 -12.95
CA PRO A 84 27.28 -8.49 -13.04
C PRO A 84 28.01 -9.31 -11.97
N LEU A 85 27.36 -9.72 -10.88
CA LEU A 85 28.02 -10.42 -9.75
C LEU A 85 28.13 -11.94 -9.92
N GLY A 86 27.67 -12.49 -11.05
CA GLY A 86 27.78 -13.91 -11.37
C GLY A 86 26.50 -14.72 -11.11
N ARG A 87 26.34 -15.80 -11.86
CA ARG A 87 25.12 -16.62 -11.90
C ARG A 87 25.10 -17.59 -10.70
N PRO A 88 24.12 -17.51 -9.78
CA PRO A 88 24.02 -18.48 -8.70
C PRO A 88 23.67 -19.87 -9.26
N GLN A 89 24.33 -20.92 -8.76
CA GLN A 89 24.16 -22.31 -9.22
C GLN A 89 22.80 -22.93 -8.86
N SER A 90 21.99 -22.30 -8.01
CA SER A 90 20.70 -22.84 -7.53
C SER A 90 19.58 -21.82 -7.66
N ALA A 91 18.44 -22.26 -8.22
CA ALA A 91 17.19 -21.50 -8.36
C ALA A 91 16.58 -21.08 -7.03
N TRP A 92 16.83 -21.87 -5.99
CA TRP A 92 16.18 -21.75 -4.70
C TRP A 92 16.74 -20.60 -3.86
N VAL A 93 17.99 -20.22 -4.10
CA VAL A 93 18.64 -19.08 -3.42
C VAL A 93 18.04 -17.74 -3.83
N PRO A 94 17.95 -17.38 -5.14
CA PRO A 94 17.30 -16.15 -5.55
C PRO A 94 15.79 -16.16 -5.29
N ALA A 95 15.12 -17.31 -5.43
CA ALA A 95 13.70 -17.44 -5.11
C ALA A 95 13.43 -17.25 -3.61
N GLY A 96 14.22 -17.89 -2.75
CA GLY A 96 14.12 -17.76 -1.30
C GLY A 96 14.47 -16.34 -0.83
N GLY A 97 15.51 -15.73 -1.39
CA GLY A 97 15.88 -14.33 -1.12
C GLY A 97 14.79 -13.35 -1.55
N ALA A 98 14.20 -13.55 -2.73
CA ALA A 98 13.08 -12.75 -3.21
C ALA A 98 11.85 -12.89 -2.30
N LEU A 99 11.52 -14.11 -1.88
CA LEU A 99 10.39 -14.35 -0.97
C LEU A 99 10.63 -13.74 0.42
N ALA A 100 11.85 -13.86 0.95
CA ALA A 100 12.23 -13.26 2.22
C ALA A 100 12.17 -11.73 2.17
N LEU A 101 12.66 -11.11 1.08
CA LEU A 101 12.57 -9.67 0.88
C LEU A 101 11.13 -9.21 0.72
N ALA A 102 10.31 -9.95 -0.03
CA ALA A 102 8.89 -9.69 -0.19
C ALA A 102 8.14 -9.74 1.15
N LEU A 103 8.41 -10.77 1.97
CA LEU A 103 7.82 -10.90 3.29
C LEU A 103 8.31 -9.82 4.25
N LEU A 104 9.60 -9.48 4.22
CA LEU A 104 10.17 -8.40 5.03
C LEU A 104 9.48 -7.07 4.70
N CYS A 105 9.36 -6.74 3.41
CA CYS A 105 8.63 -5.55 2.95
C CYS A 105 7.15 -5.57 3.36
N ALA A 106 6.51 -6.74 3.33
CA ALA A 106 5.13 -6.91 3.78
C ALA A 106 4.98 -6.63 5.29
N LEU A 107 5.86 -7.16 6.14
CA LEU A 107 5.86 -6.91 7.59
C LEU A 107 6.18 -5.45 7.91
N LEU A 108 7.12 -4.86 7.17
CA LEU A 108 7.42 -3.44 7.26
C LEU A 108 6.20 -2.58 6.90
N ALA A 109 5.40 -3.00 5.91
CA ALA A 109 4.19 -2.28 5.49
C ALA A 109 3.12 -2.25 6.59
N LEU A 110 3.11 -3.24 7.49
CA LEU A 110 2.28 -3.22 8.69
C LEU A 110 2.79 -2.22 9.74
N HIS A 111 4.11 -2.10 9.93
CA HIS A 111 4.71 -1.19 10.94
C HIS A 111 4.70 0.28 10.51
N TRP A 112 5.04 0.58 9.26
CA TRP A 112 5.18 1.95 8.75
C TRP A 112 4.19 2.24 7.61
N GLN A 113 2.91 2.00 7.89
CA GLN A 113 1.82 2.08 6.92
C GLN A 113 1.87 3.35 6.03
N LYS A 114 2.09 4.53 6.62
CA LYS A 114 2.08 5.78 5.83
C LYS A 114 3.21 5.89 4.83
N VAL A 115 4.44 5.59 5.25
CA VAL A 115 5.62 5.72 4.38
C VAL A 115 5.59 4.64 3.31
N LEU A 116 5.23 3.42 3.68
CA LEU A 116 5.21 2.31 2.74
C LEU A 116 4.04 2.33 1.76
N THR A 117 2.90 2.90 2.12
CA THR A 117 1.82 3.10 1.14
C THR A 117 2.19 4.14 0.08
N VAL A 118 2.88 5.21 0.46
CA VAL A 118 3.45 6.20 -0.47
C VAL A 118 4.47 5.51 -1.37
N LEU A 119 5.48 4.87 -0.78
CA LEU A 119 6.52 4.16 -1.54
C LEU A 119 5.94 3.09 -2.48
N ALA A 120 5.03 2.25 -1.98
CA ALA A 120 4.40 1.20 -2.77
C ALA A 120 3.58 1.80 -3.92
N THR A 121 2.78 2.84 -3.70
CA THR A 121 1.99 3.43 -4.80
C THR A 121 2.85 4.13 -5.85
N ALA A 122 3.96 4.76 -5.46
CA ALA A 122 4.91 5.34 -6.41
C ALA A 122 5.60 4.26 -7.26
N VAL A 123 6.13 3.21 -6.61
CA VAL A 123 6.83 2.12 -7.29
C VAL A 123 5.88 1.29 -8.15
N LEU A 124 4.66 1.01 -7.66
CA LEU A 124 3.64 0.30 -8.42
C LEU A 124 3.17 1.10 -9.63
N GLY A 125 2.97 2.41 -9.47
CA GLY A 125 2.61 3.30 -10.56
C GLY A 125 3.71 3.40 -11.62
N ALA A 126 4.97 3.51 -11.20
CA ALA A 126 6.11 3.49 -12.10
C ALA A 126 6.22 2.15 -12.84
N ALA A 127 6.05 1.02 -12.15
CA ALA A 127 6.04 -0.30 -12.75
C ALA A 127 4.89 -0.45 -13.78
N ALA A 128 3.70 0.08 -13.49
CA ALA A 128 2.58 0.08 -14.42
C ALA A 128 2.87 0.92 -15.68
N LEU A 129 3.47 2.11 -15.53
CA LEU A 129 3.86 2.94 -16.67
C LEU A 129 4.94 2.28 -17.53
N VAL A 130 5.93 1.66 -16.90
CA VAL A 130 6.97 0.88 -17.57
C VAL A 130 6.35 -0.31 -18.30
N ALA A 131 5.41 -1.03 -17.68
CA ALA A 131 4.70 -2.13 -18.33
C ALA A 131 3.83 -1.66 -19.52
N CYS A 132 3.20 -0.48 -19.43
CA CYS A 132 2.47 0.11 -20.55
C CYS A 132 3.41 0.48 -21.71
N ALA A 133 4.58 1.05 -21.41
CA ALA A 133 5.59 1.35 -22.41
C ALA A 133 6.17 0.07 -23.03
N ASP A 134 6.41 -0.97 -22.21
CA ASP A 134 6.89 -2.29 -22.64
C ASP A 134 5.87 -2.98 -23.55
N TYR A 135 4.57 -2.89 -23.22
CA TYR A 135 3.51 -3.41 -24.08
C TYR A 135 3.47 -2.70 -25.43
N ALA A 136 3.60 -1.37 -25.45
CA ALA A 136 3.55 -0.58 -26.68
C ALA A 136 4.77 -0.78 -27.59
N LEU A 137 5.95 -1.05 -27.00
CA LEU A 137 7.21 -1.16 -27.72
C LEU A 137 7.59 -2.61 -28.06
N GLU A 138 7.40 -3.55 -27.13
CA GLU A 138 7.95 -4.92 -27.21
C GLU A 138 6.96 -6.02 -26.75
N ALA A 139 5.66 -5.71 -26.59
CA ALA A 139 4.59 -6.67 -26.28
C ALA A 139 4.86 -7.59 -25.05
N LEU A 140 5.23 -7.01 -23.89
CA LEU A 140 5.51 -7.71 -22.62
C LEU A 140 6.84 -8.52 -22.57
N ALA A 141 7.79 -8.24 -23.46
CA ALA A 141 9.09 -8.91 -23.46
C ALA A 141 9.83 -8.80 -22.11
N LEU A 142 9.69 -7.68 -21.39
CA LEU A 142 10.35 -7.48 -20.08
C LEU A 142 9.76 -8.37 -18.98
N VAL A 143 8.44 -8.57 -18.98
CA VAL A 143 7.76 -9.46 -18.02
C VAL A 143 8.11 -10.92 -18.29
N LEU A 144 8.16 -11.31 -19.57
CA LEU A 144 8.62 -12.63 -19.98
C LEU A 144 10.08 -12.85 -19.59
N TYR A 145 10.95 -11.85 -19.80
CA TYR A 145 12.35 -11.92 -19.41
C TYR A 145 12.55 -12.11 -17.90
N VAL A 146 11.85 -11.35 -17.06
CA VAL A 146 11.90 -11.52 -15.60
C VAL A 146 11.39 -12.91 -15.21
N SER A 147 10.34 -13.40 -15.86
CA SER A 147 9.80 -14.74 -15.63
C SER A 147 10.75 -15.86 -16.06
N GLU A 148 11.46 -15.68 -17.17
CA GLU A 148 12.46 -16.61 -17.70
C GLU A 148 13.71 -16.63 -16.82
N ARG A 149 14.13 -15.46 -16.30
CA ARG A 149 15.20 -15.35 -15.30
C ARG A 149 14.84 -16.04 -14.00
N LEU A 150 13.61 -15.89 -13.53
CA LEU A 150 13.11 -16.62 -12.34
C LEU A 150 13.06 -18.14 -12.58
N ARG A 151 12.90 -18.56 -13.84
CA ARG A 151 12.92 -19.96 -14.28
C ARG A 151 14.29 -20.49 -14.69
N LEU A 152 15.37 -19.70 -14.55
CA LEU A 152 16.73 -20.03 -15.00
C LEU A 152 16.85 -20.41 -16.49
N ALA A 153 15.88 -20.02 -17.32
CA ALA A 153 15.96 -20.22 -18.77
C ALA A 153 17.10 -19.35 -19.36
N PRO A 154 17.75 -19.78 -20.45
CA PRO A 154 18.79 -18.98 -21.10
C PRO A 154 18.19 -17.64 -21.53
N PRO A 155 18.71 -16.50 -21.02
CA PRO A 155 18.15 -15.19 -21.28
C PRO A 155 18.29 -14.89 -22.77
N ARG A 156 17.17 -14.55 -23.42
CA ARG A 156 17.25 -13.85 -24.70
C ARG A 156 17.96 -12.51 -24.48
N PRO A 157 18.86 -12.08 -25.39
CA PRO A 157 19.59 -10.85 -25.21
C PRO A 157 18.61 -9.67 -25.14
N LEU A 158 18.72 -8.84 -24.10
CA LEU A 158 17.93 -7.61 -24.00
C LEU A 158 18.36 -6.65 -25.09
N CYS A 159 17.39 -6.09 -25.78
CA CYS A 159 17.57 -4.95 -26.67
C CYS A 159 17.95 -3.70 -25.84
N TRP A 160 18.63 -2.73 -26.45
CA TRP A 160 18.92 -1.42 -25.84
C TRP A 160 17.69 -0.70 -25.25
N PRO A 161 16.49 -0.76 -25.88
CA PRO A 161 15.25 -0.21 -25.33
C PRO A 161 14.84 -0.84 -24.00
N ALA A 162 14.97 -2.16 -23.84
CA ALA A 162 14.64 -2.84 -22.59
C ALA A 162 15.54 -2.39 -21.42
N TRP A 163 16.83 -2.13 -21.68
CA TRP A 163 17.73 -1.53 -20.70
C TRP A 163 17.35 -0.10 -20.33
N ALA A 164 16.96 0.72 -21.32
CA ALA A 164 16.48 2.07 -21.08
C ALA A 164 15.17 2.08 -20.26
N LEU A 165 14.25 1.16 -20.54
CA LEU A 165 13.00 0.99 -19.80
C LEU A 165 13.26 0.54 -18.37
N LEU A 166 14.22 -0.36 -18.18
CA LEU A 166 14.66 -0.82 -16.87
C LEU A 166 15.26 0.32 -16.03
N ALA A 167 16.06 1.19 -16.65
CA ALA A 167 16.63 2.37 -16.00
C ALA A 167 15.58 3.47 -15.75
N ALA A 168 14.54 3.57 -16.58
CA ALA A 168 13.46 4.53 -16.40
C ALA A 168 12.60 4.22 -15.16
N TRP A 169 12.46 2.94 -14.80
CA TRP A 169 11.68 2.52 -13.65
C TRP A 169 12.10 3.18 -12.31
N PRO A 170 13.36 3.10 -11.84
CA PRO A 170 13.78 3.76 -10.61
C PRO A 170 13.65 5.28 -10.70
N ALA A 171 13.91 5.89 -11.85
CA ALA A 171 13.76 7.34 -12.05
C ALA A 171 12.29 7.79 -11.89
N LEU A 172 11.35 7.06 -12.50
CA LEU A 172 9.91 7.29 -12.35
C LEU A 172 9.43 7.05 -10.93
N SER A 173 10.01 6.06 -10.23
CA SER A 173 9.70 5.80 -8.82
C SER A 173 10.15 6.96 -7.93
N VAL A 174 11.38 7.47 -8.13
CA VAL A 174 11.88 8.66 -7.42
C VAL A 174 11.02 9.87 -7.71
N LEU A 175 10.64 10.10 -8.97
CA LEU A 175 9.74 11.19 -9.34
C LEU A 175 8.38 11.06 -8.66
N GLY A 176 7.81 9.85 -8.64
CA GLY A 176 6.55 9.55 -7.95
C GLY A 176 6.63 9.82 -6.44
N ILE A 177 7.72 9.42 -5.79
CA ILE A 177 7.98 9.72 -4.37
C ILE A 177 8.08 11.23 -4.17
N LEU A 178 8.87 11.94 -4.97
CA LEU A 178 9.04 13.39 -4.87
C LEU A 178 7.72 14.13 -5.07
N LEU A 179 6.91 13.70 -6.04
CA LEU A 179 5.60 14.27 -6.32
C LEU A 179 4.65 14.03 -5.14
N GLN A 180 4.58 12.80 -4.65
CA GLN A 180 3.77 12.46 -3.46
C GLN A 180 4.27 13.21 -2.22
N TRP A 181 5.57 13.42 -2.06
CA TRP A 181 6.16 14.12 -0.93
C TRP A 181 5.91 15.63 -1.01
N LYS A 182 6.02 16.24 -2.19
CA LYS A 182 5.64 17.65 -2.45
C LYS A 182 4.15 17.89 -2.19
N LEU A 183 3.27 17.01 -2.70
CA LEU A 183 1.83 17.09 -2.46
C LEU A 183 1.47 16.81 -0.99
N THR A 184 2.15 15.89 -0.33
CA THR A 184 1.94 15.58 1.10
C THR A 184 2.46 16.70 2.00
N ALA A 185 3.58 17.33 1.65
CA ALA A 185 4.11 18.51 2.34
C ALA A 185 3.18 19.73 2.20
N HIS A 186 2.56 19.92 1.04
CA HIS A 186 1.50 20.91 0.86
C HIS A 186 0.19 20.53 1.57
N GLY A 187 -0.04 19.24 1.84
CA GLY A 187 -1.20 18.68 2.52
C GLY A 187 -1.17 18.71 4.06
N PHE A 188 -0.16 19.33 4.69
CA PHE A 188 -0.02 19.43 6.15
C PHE A 188 -1.11 20.25 6.88
N SER A 189 -2.22 20.58 6.21
CA SER A 189 -3.34 21.31 6.83
C SER A 189 -4.37 20.41 7.55
N HIS A 190 -4.38 19.09 7.34
CA HIS A 190 -5.41 18.19 7.93
C HIS A 190 -5.00 17.39 9.19
N SER A 191 -3.70 17.18 9.45
CA SER A 191 -3.23 16.73 10.77
C SER A 191 -3.34 17.84 11.81
N ASP A 192 -3.19 19.10 11.37
CA ASP A 192 -3.45 20.26 12.20
C ASP A 192 -4.93 20.45 12.50
N ALA A 193 -5.87 20.10 11.62
CA ALA A 193 -7.30 20.18 11.94
C ALA A 193 -7.69 19.28 13.13
N ARG A 194 -7.21 18.02 13.19
CA ARG A 194 -7.50 17.10 14.30
C ARG A 194 -6.76 17.46 15.59
N SER A 195 -5.50 17.87 15.49
CA SER A 195 -4.73 18.30 16.65
C SER A 195 -5.17 19.68 17.16
N SER A 196 -5.65 20.57 16.29
CA SER A 196 -6.23 21.87 16.63
C SER A 196 -7.61 21.72 17.27
N LEU A 197 -8.49 20.83 16.78
CA LEU A 197 -9.74 20.49 17.47
C LEU A 197 -9.48 19.94 18.87
N ARG A 198 -8.53 19.01 19.02
CA ARG A 198 -8.12 18.47 20.33
C ARG A 198 -7.49 19.54 21.23
N ARG A 199 -6.65 20.43 20.67
CA ARG A 199 -6.09 21.60 21.38
C ARG A 199 -7.16 22.62 21.76
N ARG A 200 -8.18 22.85 20.92
CA ARG A 200 -9.30 23.77 21.17
C ARG A 200 -10.21 23.21 22.26
N GLN A 201 -10.49 21.90 22.24
CA GLN A 201 -11.19 21.22 23.34
C GLN A 201 -10.41 21.28 24.65
N LEU A 202 -9.09 21.02 24.64
CA LEU A 202 -8.24 21.15 25.83
C LEU A 202 -8.17 22.59 26.36
N ARG A 203 -8.14 23.60 25.47
CA ARG A 203 -8.21 25.01 25.86
C ARG A 203 -9.56 25.38 26.47
N LEU A 204 -10.67 24.89 25.91
CA LEU A 204 -12.02 25.10 26.45
C LEU A 204 -12.19 24.42 27.81
N LEU A 205 -11.70 23.19 27.99
CA LEU A 205 -11.71 22.50 29.28
C LEU A 205 -10.88 23.26 30.33
N ARG A 206 -9.69 23.74 29.98
CA ARG A 206 -8.85 24.57 30.87
C ARG A 206 -9.51 25.92 31.21
N ALA A 207 -10.21 26.54 30.26
CA ALA A 207 -10.97 27.77 30.49
C ALA A 207 -12.11 27.51 31.50
N ARG A 208 -12.90 26.46 31.30
CA ARG A 208 -13.95 26.04 32.26
C ARG A 208 -13.40 25.70 33.64
N GLN A 209 -12.24 25.04 33.73
CA GLN A 209 -11.59 24.78 35.01
C GLN A 209 -11.12 26.07 35.71
N ARG A 210 -10.61 27.04 34.96
CA ARG A 210 -10.24 28.35 35.52
C ARG A 210 -11.46 29.13 35.98
N GLU A 211 -12.56 29.07 35.24
CA GLU A 211 -13.83 29.68 35.64
C GLU A 211 -14.41 29.00 36.89
N ALA A 212 -14.37 27.66 36.96
CA ALA A 212 -14.79 26.91 38.15
C ALA A 212 -13.92 27.23 39.38
N LYS A 213 -12.61 27.44 39.19
CA LYS A 213 -11.69 27.85 40.26
C LYS A 213 -11.84 29.33 40.65
N ARG A 214 -12.34 30.17 39.74
CA ARG A 214 -12.62 31.61 39.98
C ARG A 214 -13.99 31.86 40.57
N ARG A 215 -14.93 30.91 40.51
CA ARG A 215 -16.14 30.94 41.32
C ARG A 215 -15.73 30.54 42.75
N PRO A 216 -15.66 31.46 43.72
CA PRO A 216 -15.64 31.02 45.11
C PRO A 216 -16.91 30.18 45.34
N ALA A 217 -16.79 29.11 46.12
CA ALA A 217 -17.96 28.35 46.57
C ALA A 217 -19.00 29.37 47.06
N ALA A 218 -20.16 29.41 46.40
CA ALA A 218 -21.25 30.26 46.84
C ALA A 218 -21.49 29.91 48.31
N PRO A 219 -21.52 30.90 49.23
CA PRO A 219 -21.79 30.59 50.61
C PRO A 219 -23.20 30.01 50.67
N GLU A 220 -23.32 28.74 51.05
CA GLU A 220 -24.57 28.13 51.52
C GLU A 220 -24.96 28.87 52.82
N GLY A 221 -25.49 30.08 52.65
CA GLY A 221 -25.91 30.97 53.72
C GLY A 221 -27.42 30.95 53.86
N SER A 222 -27.94 29.91 54.49
CA SER A 222 -29.07 29.96 55.43
C SER A 222 -30.18 31.00 55.14
N TYR A 223 -31.06 30.74 54.18
CA TYR A 223 -32.42 31.28 54.23
C TYR A 223 -33.29 30.36 55.08
N ARG A 224 -33.13 30.48 56.40
CA ARG A 224 -33.95 29.80 57.38
C ARG A 224 -35.38 30.35 57.28
N HIS A 225 -36.28 29.48 56.88
CA HIS A 225 -37.73 29.62 56.89
C HIS A 225 -38.21 30.29 58.19
N LYS A 226 -38.81 31.48 58.11
CA LYS A 226 -39.62 32.01 59.23
C LYS A 226 -40.99 31.36 59.17
N VAL A 227 -41.31 30.57 60.20
CA VAL A 227 -42.68 30.12 60.52
C VAL A 227 -43.38 31.27 61.25
N PRO A 228 -44.58 31.71 60.87
CA PRO A 228 -45.36 32.59 61.73
C PRO A 228 -45.93 31.76 62.89
N ARG A 229 -45.47 32.06 64.11
CA ARG A 229 -46.17 31.67 65.34
C ARG A 229 -47.46 32.49 65.44
N GLY A 230 -48.54 31.81 65.78
CA GLY A 230 -49.87 32.39 65.92
C GLY A 230 -49.94 33.51 66.97
N ALA A 231 -50.92 34.38 66.77
CA ALA A 231 -51.53 35.18 67.80
C ALA A 231 -52.94 34.62 68.00
N GLY A 232 -53.20 34.08 69.19
CA GLY A 232 -54.56 34.10 69.74
C GLY A 232 -54.78 35.48 70.34
N ASP A 233 -55.96 36.03 70.10
CA ASP A 233 -56.95 36.44 71.10
C ASP A 233 -58.31 36.58 70.41
#